data_AF-A0A7S4CFI1-F1
#
_entry.id   AF-A0A7S4CFI1-F1
#
_cell.length_a   1.000
_cell.length_b   1.000
_cell.length_c   1.000
_cell.angle_alpha   90.00
_cell.angle_beta   90.00
_cell.angle_gamma   90.00
#
_symmetry.space_group_name_H-M   'P 1'
#
loop_
_entity.id
_entity.type
_entity.pdbx_description
1 polymer ?
#
loop_
_entity_poly.entity_id
_entity_poly.type
_entity_poly.pdbx_seq_one_letter_code
_entity_poly.pdbx_strand_id
1 'polypeptide(L)'
;MQDISIGGWHAVSDRSVVTECSTITALDAAGKHMDEDGEFLIATLYPSLCSIILDCCTDVGAEAIATQCSLLTSVNINSITGGGAAAIAANCTSLRSLSIGSDKKVAEAVARVSVRSLSVTSDKKIAE
;
A
#
# COMPACT_ATOMS: atom_id res chain seq x y z
N MET A 1 -2.94 16.73 -8.81
CA MET A 1 -2.64 15.37 -8.31
C MET A 1 -1.52 14.87 -9.21
N GLN A 2 -0.28 14.85 -8.71
CA GLN A 2 0.82 14.28 -9.48
C GLN A 2 0.75 12.77 -9.28
N ASP A 3 0.51 12.05 -10.37
CA ASP A 3 0.52 10.60 -10.43
C ASP A 3 1.84 10.20 -11.08
N ILE A 4 2.63 9.37 -10.40
CA ILE A 4 3.89 8.87 -10.95
C ILE A 4 3.74 7.38 -11.24
N SER A 5 3.87 7.02 -12.52
CA SER A 5 4.03 5.65 -12.97
C SER A 5 5.51 5.37 -13.14
N ILE A 6 6.12 4.70 -12.17
CA ILE A 6 7.53 4.35 -12.19
C ILE A 6 7.76 3.09 -13.03
N GLY A 7 8.63 3.21 -14.04
CA GLY A 7 8.94 2.14 -15.00
C GLY A 7 9.57 0.89 -14.39
N GLY A 8 10.15 0.98 -13.19
CA GLY A 8 10.67 -0.15 -12.41
C GLY A 8 11.27 0.30 -11.08
N TRP A 9 11.01 -0.47 -10.01
CA TRP A 9 11.46 -0.17 -8.65
C TRP A 9 12.96 -0.23 -8.44
N HIS A 10 13.69 -0.96 -9.30
CA HIS A 10 15.15 -0.91 -9.37
C HIS A 10 15.70 0.51 -9.57
N ALA A 11 14.96 1.40 -10.24
CA ALA A 11 15.35 2.80 -10.43
C ALA A 11 14.99 3.70 -9.24
N VAL A 12 14.11 3.25 -8.33
CA VAL A 12 13.70 3.99 -7.14
C VAL A 12 14.66 3.74 -5.98
N SER A 13 15.35 2.59 -5.97
CA SER A 13 16.51 2.37 -5.09
C SER A 13 17.64 3.37 -5.35
N ASP A 14 17.70 3.95 -6.56
CA ASP A 14 18.57 5.06 -6.86
C ASP A 14 18.04 6.32 -6.17
N ARG A 15 18.60 6.61 -4.99
CA ARG A 15 18.20 7.68 -4.06
C ARG A 15 18.01 9.07 -4.71
N SER A 16 18.59 9.29 -5.89
CA SER A 16 18.43 10.50 -6.70
C SER A 16 17.03 10.71 -7.29
N VAL A 17 16.30 9.65 -7.66
CA VAL A 17 14.94 9.77 -8.23
C VAL A 17 13.92 10.21 -7.18
N VAL A 18 14.14 9.83 -5.93
CA VAL A 18 13.10 9.91 -4.90
C VAL A 18 13.09 11.26 -4.16
N THR A 19 14.21 11.97 -4.16
CA THR A 19 14.33 13.31 -3.56
C THR A 19 13.52 14.39 -4.26
N GLU A 20 13.17 14.21 -5.54
CA GLU A 20 12.34 15.20 -6.27
C GLU A 20 10.83 15.02 -6.03
N CYS A 21 10.43 13.95 -5.33
CA CYS A 21 9.04 13.52 -5.26
C CYS A 21 8.36 13.74 -3.88
N SER A 22 8.81 14.72 -3.09
CA SER A 22 8.27 15.01 -1.73
C SER A 22 6.83 15.52 -1.69
N THR A 23 6.21 15.79 -2.84
CA THR A 23 4.84 16.36 -2.94
C THR A 23 3.81 15.39 -3.52
N ILE A 24 4.21 14.15 -3.81
CA ILE A 24 3.33 13.16 -4.42
C ILE A 24 2.28 12.72 -3.41
N THR A 25 1.04 12.68 -3.88
CA THR A 25 -0.14 12.29 -3.10
C THR A 25 -0.73 10.96 -3.56
N ALA A 26 -0.38 10.50 -4.76
CA ALA A 26 -0.82 9.23 -5.31
C ALA A 26 0.33 8.52 -6.02
N LEU A 27 0.46 7.22 -5.77
CA LEU A 27 1.50 6.38 -6.37
C LEU A 27 0.86 5.12 -6.95
N ASP A 28 1.07 4.89 -8.24
CA ASP A 28 0.68 3.66 -8.92
C ASP A 28 1.91 2.82 -9.26
N ALA A 29 1.94 1.62 -8.69
CA ALA A 29 2.92 0.60 -8.97
C ALA A 29 2.30 -0.78 -9.19
N ALA A 30 1.07 -0.80 -9.72
CA ALA A 30 0.43 -2.03 -10.16
C ALA A 30 1.29 -2.75 -11.22
N GLY A 31 1.37 -4.09 -11.14
CA GLY A 31 2.11 -4.91 -12.10
C GLY A 31 3.63 -4.78 -12.07
N LYS A 32 4.20 -4.21 -10.98
CA LYS A 32 5.64 -4.15 -10.76
C LYS A 32 6.03 -5.05 -9.59
N HIS A 33 7.08 -5.86 -9.79
CA HIS A 33 7.69 -6.61 -8.70
C HIS A 33 8.44 -5.63 -7.79
N MET A 34 8.03 -5.60 -6.52
CA MET A 34 8.72 -4.90 -5.45
C MET A 34 9.32 -5.91 -4.50
N ASP A 35 10.58 -5.69 -4.17
CA ASP A 35 11.30 -6.35 -3.08
C ASP A 35 11.26 -5.44 -1.86
N GLU A 36 11.42 -6.02 -0.65
CA GLU A 36 11.25 -5.37 0.66
C GLU A 36 11.88 -3.97 0.82
N ASP A 37 13.05 -3.75 0.22
CA ASP A 37 13.72 -2.45 0.18
C ASP A 37 12.88 -1.38 -0.50
N GLY A 38 12.18 -1.75 -1.58
CA GLY A 38 11.25 -0.90 -2.32
C GLY A 38 10.10 -0.44 -1.45
N GLU A 39 9.45 -1.33 -0.69
CA GLU A 39 8.36 -0.91 0.21
C GLU A 39 8.87 0.02 1.31
N PHE A 40 10.05 -0.26 1.84
CA PHE A 40 10.67 0.58 2.86
C PHE A 40 11.04 1.97 2.32
N LEU A 41 11.55 2.04 1.09
CA LEU A 41 11.82 3.28 0.37
C LEU A 41 10.54 4.11 0.24
N ILE A 42 9.42 3.52 -0.21
CA ILE A 42 8.15 4.25 -0.33
C ILE A 42 7.74 4.83 1.02
N ALA A 43 7.72 3.99 2.05
CA ALA A 43 7.35 4.39 3.39
C ALA A 43 8.18 5.60 3.85
N THR A 44 9.49 5.54 3.65
CA THR A 44 10.40 6.58 4.12
C THR A 44 10.34 7.86 3.27
N LEU A 45 10.13 7.74 1.97
CA LEU A 45 10.28 8.85 1.03
C LEU A 45 8.96 9.58 0.77
N TYR A 46 7.83 8.93 1.03
CA TYR A 46 6.50 9.48 0.77
C TYR A 46 5.57 9.45 1.99
N PRO A 47 5.91 10.11 3.10
CA PRO A 47 5.03 10.17 4.27
C PRO A 47 3.70 10.91 3.99
N SER A 48 3.67 11.76 2.96
CA SER A 48 2.52 12.59 2.57
C SER A 48 1.55 11.92 1.59
N LEU A 49 1.70 10.61 1.36
CA LEU A 49 0.99 9.88 0.32
C LEU A 49 -0.44 9.55 0.78
N CYS A 50 -1.42 9.91 -0.04
CA CYS A 50 -2.85 9.74 0.26
C CYS A 50 -3.45 8.48 -0.39
N SER A 51 -2.88 8.02 -1.51
CA SER A 51 -3.36 6.84 -2.24
C SER A 51 -2.22 6.02 -2.85
N ILE A 52 -2.16 4.73 -2.56
CA ILE A 52 -1.11 3.84 -3.10
C ILE A 52 -1.71 2.60 -3.76
N ILE A 53 -1.12 2.17 -4.87
CA ILE A 53 -1.46 0.94 -5.57
C ILE A 53 -0.21 0.07 -5.73
N LEU A 54 -0.25 -1.15 -5.19
CA LEU A 54 0.84 -2.12 -5.25
C LEU A 54 0.33 -3.46 -5.82
N ASP A 55 1.21 -4.18 -6.50
CA ASP A 55 0.92 -5.55 -6.94
C ASP A 55 1.09 -6.55 -5.79
N CYS A 56 2.29 -6.60 -5.22
CA CYS A 56 2.62 -7.44 -4.07
C CYS A 56 3.18 -6.58 -2.93
N CYS A 57 2.91 -6.97 -1.70
CA CYS A 57 3.49 -6.32 -0.53
C CYS A 57 3.76 -7.33 0.58
N THR A 58 4.95 -7.27 1.16
CA THR A 58 5.33 -8.06 2.32
C THR A 58 4.74 -7.50 3.61
N ASP A 59 4.63 -8.33 4.64
CA ASP A 59 4.09 -7.96 5.96
C ASP A 59 4.88 -6.78 6.57
N VAL A 60 6.20 -6.82 6.44
CA VAL A 60 7.13 -5.81 6.95
C VAL A 60 7.02 -4.52 6.13
N GLY A 61 6.98 -4.62 4.80
CA GLY A 61 6.78 -3.46 3.92
C GLY A 61 5.45 -2.77 4.18
N ALA A 62 4.38 -3.54 4.35
CA ALA A 62 3.04 -3.05 4.67
C ALA A 62 3.01 -2.30 6.01
N GLU A 63 3.65 -2.85 7.05
CA GLU A 63 3.78 -2.18 8.34
C GLU A 63 4.58 -0.88 8.24
N ALA A 64 5.70 -0.88 7.51
CA ALA A 64 6.52 0.30 7.29
C ALA A 64 5.71 1.41 6.59
N ILE A 65 5.04 1.08 5.48
CA ILE A 65 4.18 2.02 4.75
C ILE A 65 3.08 2.54 5.67
N ALA A 66 2.45 1.70 6.46
CA ALA A 66 1.37 2.13 7.34
C ALA A 66 1.83 3.05 8.47
N THR A 67 3.04 2.81 8.98
CA THR A 67 3.63 3.59 10.07
C THR A 67 4.08 4.95 9.57
N GLN A 68 4.69 5.01 8.39
CA GLN A 68 5.21 6.26 7.82
C GLN A 68 4.13 7.06 7.09
N CYS A 69 3.23 6.41 6.35
CA CYS A 69 2.20 7.02 5.52
C CYS A 69 0.84 7.06 6.24
N SER A 70 0.80 7.73 7.39
CA SER A 70 -0.41 7.88 8.23
C SER A 70 -1.56 8.68 7.56
N LEU A 71 -1.26 9.38 6.46
CA LEU A 71 -2.21 10.14 5.65
C LEU A 71 -2.88 9.33 4.54
N LEU A 72 -2.54 8.04 4.41
CA LEU A 72 -3.18 7.16 3.43
C LEU A 72 -4.68 7.07 3.70
N THR A 73 -5.46 7.42 2.68
CA THR A 73 -6.92 7.33 2.66
C THR A 73 -7.39 6.12 1.84
N SER A 74 -6.58 5.73 0.85
CA SER A 74 -6.86 4.61 -0.05
C SER A 74 -5.61 3.77 -0.25
N VAL A 75 -5.73 2.47 -0.09
CA VAL A 75 -4.65 1.50 -0.36
C VAL A 75 -5.21 0.38 -1.21
N ASN A 76 -4.55 0.07 -2.32
CA ASN A 76 -4.91 -1.05 -3.18
C ASN A 76 -3.71 -1.98 -3.33
N ILE A 77 -3.84 -3.24 -2.91
CA ILE A 77 -2.76 -4.22 -2.98
C ILE A 77 -3.30 -5.51 -3.60
N ASN A 78 -2.73 -5.99 -4.69
CA ASN A 78 -3.23 -7.20 -5.35
C ASN A 78 -2.94 -8.47 -4.53
N SER A 79 -1.78 -8.56 -3.90
CA SER A 79 -1.33 -9.72 -3.14
C SER A 79 -0.62 -9.29 -1.86
N ILE A 80 -1.21 -9.62 -0.71
CA ILE A 80 -0.67 -9.33 0.61
C ILE A 80 -1.17 -10.39 1.60
N THR A 81 -0.43 -10.62 2.66
CA THR A 81 -0.82 -11.55 3.72
C THR A 81 -1.79 -10.90 4.73
N GLY A 82 -2.40 -11.74 5.57
CA GLY A 82 -3.28 -11.31 6.66
C GLY A 82 -2.57 -10.37 7.64
N GLY A 83 -1.29 -10.62 7.92
CA GLY A 83 -0.48 -9.84 8.84
C GLY A 83 -0.23 -8.43 8.33
N GLY A 84 0.26 -8.31 7.08
CA GLY A 84 0.56 -7.01 6.47
C GLY A 84 -0.68 -6.12 6.33
N ALA A 85 -1.80 -6.67 5.85
CA ALA A 85 -3.01 -5.89 5.69
C ALA A 85 -3.60 -5.44 7.04
N ALA A 86 -3.55 -6.31 8.05
CA ALA A 86 -3.97 -5.97 9.41
C ALA A 86 -3.08 -4.85 9.99
N ALA A 87 -1.77 -4.90 9.75
CA ALA A 87 -0.84 -3.83 10.15
C ALA A 87 -1.19 -2.50 9.47
N ILE A 88 -1.51 -2.51 8.17
CA ILE A 88 -1.98 -1.31 7.45
C ILE A 88 -3.24 -0.75 8.09
N ALA A 89 -4.24 -1.59 8.31
CA ALA A 89 -5.50 -1.13 8.86
C ALA A 89 -5.43 -0.70 10.34
N ALA A 90 -4.47 -1.24 11.09
CA ALA A 90 -4.22 -0.87 12.48
C ALA A 90 -3.44 0.46 12.60
N ASN A 91 -2.46 0.70 11.73
CA ASN A 91 -1.59 1.88 11.78
C ASN A 91 -2.12 3.07 10.96
N CYS A 92 -2.76 2.83 9.80
CA CYS A 92 -3.34 3.90 8.98
C CYS A 92 -4.70 4.35 9.52
N THR A 93 -4.68 5.28 10.47
CA THR A 93 -5.91 5.85 11.09
C THR A 93 -6.76 6.68 10.13
N SER A 94 -6.17 7.22 9.06
CA SER A 94 -6.87 8.00 8.02
C SER A 94 -7.46 7.13 6.90
N LEU A 95 -7.21 5.82 6.93
CA LEU A 95 -7.59 4.90 5.86
C LEU A 95 -9.11 4.75 5.81
N ARG A 96 -9.69 4.97 4.63
CA ARG A 96 -11.11 4.85 4.37
C ARG A 96 -11.44 3.65 3.48
N SER A 97 -10.53 3.33 2.57
CA SER A 97 -10.67 2.21 1.64
C SER A 97 -9.39 1.37 1.58
N LEU A 98 -9.55 0.07 1.78
CA LEU A 98 -8.50 -0.93 1.59
C LEU A 98 -8.98 -1.96 0.58
N SER A 99 -8.38 -1.98 -0.60
CA SER A 99 -8.63 -2.99 -1.62
C SER A 99 -7.55 -4.05 -1.57
N ILE A 100 -7.97 -5.31 -1.48
CA ILE A 100 -7.07 -6.46 -1.39
C ILE A 100 -7.44 -7.50 -2.44
N GLY A 101 -6.52 -7.82 -3.35
CA GLY A 101 -6.77 -8.85 -4.35
C GLY A 101 -6.82 -10.24 -3.72
N SER A 102 -7.84 -11.00 -4.11
CA SER A 102 -7.88 -12.47 -4.01
C SER A 102 -8.00 -13.13 -2.64
N ASP A 103 -7.73 -12.47 -1.50
CA ASP A 103 -7.69 -13.17 -0.21
C ASP A 103 -8.74 -12.70 0.81
N LYS A 104 -9.85 -13.45 0.88
CA LYS A 104 -10.95 -13.20 1.83
C LYS A 104 -10.52 -13.30 3.28
N LYS A 105 -9.54 -14.16 3.59
CA LYS A 105 -9.07 -14.34 4.97
C LYS A 105 -8.38 -13.08 5.46
N VAL A 106 -7.66 -12.42 4.56
CA VAL A 106 -6.99 -11.15 4.82
C VAL A 106 -8.03 -10.07 5.12
N ALA A 107 -9.05 -9.94 4.26
CA ALA A 107 -10.12 -8.96 4.50
C ALA A 107 -10.86 -9.21 5.83
N GLU A 108 -11.07 -10.47 6.21
CA GLU A 108 -11.67 -10.81 7.50
C GLU A 108 -10.73 -10.48 8.68
N ALA A 109 -9.43 -10.78 8.55
CA ALA A 109 -8.42 -10.43 9.56
C ALA A 109 -8.36 -8.91 9.77
N VAL A 110 -8.36 -8.16 8.67
CA VAL A 110 -8.46 -6.70 8.68
C VAL A 110 -9.73 -6.25 9.38
N ALA A 111 -10.90 -6.75 8.97
CA ALA A 111 -12.17 -6.36 9.58
C ALA A 111 -12.25 -6.64 11.09
N ARG A 112 -11.50 -7.64 11.60
CA ARG A 112 -11.39 -7.90 13.05
C ARG A 112 -10.53 -6.89 13.78
N VAL A 113 -9.47 -6.36 13.15
CA VAL A 113 -8.58 -5.35 13.76
C VAL A 113 -9.05 -3.91 13.50
N SER A 114 -9.76 -3.68 12.40
CA SER A 114 -10.34 -2.39 12.03
C SER A 114 -11.55 -2.08 12.91
N VAL A 115 -11.32 -1.35 13.98
CA VAL A 115 -12.37 -0.84 14.89
C VAL A 115 -13.16 0.36 14.31
N ARG A 116 -12.88 0.73 13.05
CA ARG A 116 -13.40 1.92 12.36
C ARG A 116 -14.14 1.52 11.10
N SER A 117 -14.97 2.43 10.56
CA SER A 117 -15.61 2.32 9.24
C SER A 117 -14.59 2.30 8.10
N LEU A 118 -13.78 1.24 8.03
CA LEU A 118 -12.89 0.94 6.93
C LEU A 118 -13.66 0.09 5.91
N SER A 119 -13.70 0.55 4.66
CA SER A 119 -14.26 -0.24 3.57
C SER A 119 -13.18 -1.18 3.05
N VAL A 120 -13.27 -2.45 3.40
CA VAL A 120 -12.37 -3.49 2.88
C VAL A 120 -13.04 -4.19 1.72
N THR A 121 -12.50 -4.01 0.51
CA THR A 121 -13.02 -4.67 -0.69
C THR A 121 -12.03 -5.73 -1.16
N SER A 122 -12.51 -6.96 -1.22
CA SER A 122 -11.78 -8.02 -1.92
C SER A 122 -12.31 -8.11 -3.33
N ASP A 123 -11.50 -7.76 -4.32
CA ASP A 123 -11.81 -8.00 -5.73
C ASP A 123 -11.75 -9.51 -5.96
N LYS A 124 -12.88 -10.17 -5.65
CA LYS A 124 -13.13 -11.53 -6.09
C LYS A 124 -13.42 -11.37 -7.57
N LYS A 125 -12.39 -11.43 -8.42
CA LYS A 125 -12.61 -11.67 -9.85
C LYS A 125 -13.38 -12.99 -9.91
N ILE A 126 -14.68 -12.86 -10.12
CA ILE A 126 -15.58 -13.97 -10.36
C ILE A 126 -15.06 -14.50 -11.69
N ALA A 127 -14.21 -15.52 -11.62
CA ALA A 127 -13.87 -16.31 -12.78
C ALA A 127 -15.19 -16.95 -13.22
N GLU A 128 -15.75 -16.40 -14.29
CA GLU A 128 -16.82 -17.01 -15.07
C GLU A 128 -16.26 -18.25 -15.79
#